data_AF-A0A671QLY7-F1
#
_entry.id   AF-A0A671QLY7-F1
#
_cell.length_a   1.000
_cell.length_b   1.000
_cell.length_c   1.000
_cell.angle_alpha   90.00
_cell.angle_beta   90.00
_cell.angle_gamma   90.00
#
_symmetry.space_group_name_H-M   'P 1'
#
loop_
_entity.id
_entity.type
_entity.pdbx_description
1 polymer ?
#
loop_
_entity_poly.entity_id
_entity_poly.type
_entity_poly.pdbx_seq_one_letter_code
_entity_poly.pdbx_strand_id
1 'polypeptide(L)'
;MNRLQHIRGHMLADKNMNIATTLPSPLTTHVLNAAQGVPGANMTISLHRLNPISSEWYLLTTGITDDDGRCPGLITKESFIAGVYKMHFETGKYWDALGETCFYPYVEVIFTISDPSQKYHVPLLLSRFSYSTYRGS
;
A
#
# COMPACT_ATOMS: atom_id res chain seq x y z
N MET A 1 5.16 -56.96 -18.25
CA MET A 1 4.06 -56.70 -17.28
C MET A 1 4.67 -56.89 -15.89
N ASN A 2 4.78 -55.96 -14.94
CA ASN A 2 4.18 -54.67 -14.68
C ASN A 2 5.21 -53.83 -13.89
N ARG A 3 5.83 -52.82 -14.50
CA ARG A 3 6.69 -51.83 -13.80
C ARG A 3 5.93 -50.52 -13.54
N LEU A 4 4.61 -50.60 -13.43
CA LEU A 4 3.69 -49.46 -13.37
C LEU A 4 2.76 -49.47 -12.15
N GLN A 5 2.98 -50.35 -11.16
CA GLN A 5 2.16 -50.39 -9.94
C GLN A 5 2.83 -49.78 -8.69
N HIS A 6 3.96 -49.08 -8.82
CA HIS A 6 4.62 -48.45 -7.67
C HIS A 6 4.54 -46.92 -7.61
N ILE A 7 3.68 -46.30 -8.42
CA ILE A 7 3.41 -44.85 -8.36
C ILE A 7 1.90 -44.62 -8.27
N ARG A 8 1.26 -45.19 -7.24
CA ARG A 8 -0.12 -44.85 -6.84
C ARG A 8 -0.23 -44.40 -5.37
N GLY A 9 0.90 -44.21 -4.69
CA GLY A 9 0.95 -43.73 -3.30
C GLY A 9 1.20 -42.22 -3.12
N HIS A 10 1.39 -41.46 -4.20
CA HIS A 10 1.82 -40.04 -4.12
C HIS A 10 0.79 -39.02 -4.65
N MET A 11 -0.43 -39.44 -5.00
CA MET A 11 -1.45 -38.55 -5.58
C MET A 11 -2.75 -38.45 -4.77
N LEU A 12 -2.72 -38.68 -3.45
CA LEU A 12 -3.84 -38.33 -2.58
C LEU A 12 -3.32 -37.96 -1.19
N ALA A 13 -2.88 -36.70 -1.05
CA ALA A 13 -2.83 -36.03 0.23
C ALA A 13 -3.23 -34.57 -0.01
N ASP A 14 -4.54 -34.37 -0.12
CA ASP A 14 -5.18 -33.09 0.15
C ASP A 14 -4.73 -32.61 1.54
N LYS A 15 -3.83 -31.63 1.55
CA LYS A 15 -3.85 -30.60 2.59
C LYS A 15 -4.31 -29.33 1.89
N ASN A 16 -5.60 -29.07 2.06
CA ASN A 16 -6.25 -27.78 1.86
C ASN A 16 -5.39 -26.67 2.48
N MET A 17 -4.48 -26.11 1.69
CA MET A 17 -3.95 -24.79 1.97
C MET A 17 -5.00 -23.84 1.43
N ASN A 18 -5.89 -23.40 2.32
CA ASN A 18 -6.72 -22.23 2.07
C ASN A 18 -5.78 -21.04 1.87
N ILE A 19 -5.29 -20.86 0.65
CA ILE A 19 -4.80 -19.57 0.18
C ILE A 19 -6.08 -18.74 0.11
N ALA A 20 -6.45 -18.11 1.22
CA ALA A 20 -7.39 -17.02 1.18
C ALA A 20 -6.75 -15.99 0.25
N THR A 21 -7.17 -15.97 -1.00
CA THR A 21 -6.81 -14.93 -1.96
C THR A 21 -7.30 -13.64 -1.34
N THR A 22 -6.41 -12.88 -0.73
CA THR A 22 -6.70 -11.55 -0.22
C THR A 22 -7.16 -10.72 -1.40
N LEU A 23 -8.42 -10.27 -1.36
CA LEU A 23 -8.96 -9.44 -2.43
C LEU A 23 -8.09 -8.18 -2.55
N PRO A 24 -7.74 -7.76 -3.78
CA PRO A 24 -6.88 -6.61 -3.97
C PRO A 24 -7.55 -5.34 -3.41
N SER A 25 -6.77 -4.54 -2.71
CA SER A 25 -7.26 -3.29 -2.12
C SER A 25 -7.76 -2.33 -3.21
N PRO A 26 -8.90 -1.64 -3.00
CA PRO A 26 -9.40 -0.63 -3.94
C PRO A 26 -8.55 0.66 -3.91
N LEU A 27 -7.73 0.85 -2.87
CA LEU A 27 -6.79 1.96 -2.75
C LEU A 27 -5.36 1.40 -2.79
N THR A 28 -4.54 1.96 -3.67
CA THR A 28 -3.14 1.55 -3.84
C THR A 28 -2.22 2.77 -3.85
N THR A 29 -0.95 2.53 -3.57
CA THR A 29 0.11 3.55 -3.64
C THR A 29 1.36 2.95 -4.25
N HIS A 30 2.26 3.83 -4.68
CA HIS A 30 3.60 3.50 -5.14
C HIS A 30 4.49 4.70 -4.81
N VAL A 31 5.51 4.46 -3.99
CA VAL A 31 6.50 5.46 -3.64
C VAL A 31 7.71 5.28 -4.54
N LEU A 32 8.13 6.37 -5.18
CA LEU A 32 9.28 6.41 -6.07
C LEU A 32 10.29 7.43 -5.55
N ASN A 33 11.52 6.99 -5.30
CA ASN A 33 12.64 7.89 -5.07
C ASN A 33 13.13 8.43 -6.41
N ALA A 34 12.64 9.63 -6.76
CA ALA A 34 12.94 10.28 -8.03
C ALA A 34 14.37 10.81 -8.12
N ALA A 35 15.06 10.99 -6.99
CA ALA A 35 16.46 11.44 -6.98
C ALA A 35 17.42 10.31 -7.40
N GLN A 36 17.08 9.06 -7.07
CA GLN A 36 17.92 7.88 -7.34
C GLN A 36 17.36 7.00 -8.46
N GLY A 37 16.11 7.20 -8.89
CA GLY A 37 15.47 6.39 -9.92
C GLY A 37 15.12 4.98 -9.45
N VAL A 38 14.81 4.82 -8.16
CA VAL A 38 14.50 3.52 -7.53
C VAL A 38 13.18 3.58 -6.75
N PRO A 39 12.54 2.44 -6.44
CA PRO A 39 11.40 2.42 -5.55
C PRO A 39 11.74 2.95 -4.16
N GLY A 40 10.79 3.68 -3.55
CA GLY A 40 10.88 4.11 -2.16
C GLY A 40 10.49 2.99 -1.20
N ALA A 41 11.33 1.96 -1.12
CA ALA A 41 11.13 0.82 -0.24
C ALA A 41 11.30 1.17 1.25
N ASN A 42 10.69 0.37 2.14
CA ASN A 42 10.78 0.53 3.60
C ASN A 42 10.27 1.87 4.15
N MET A 43 9.39 2.55 3.42
CA MET A 43 8.73 3.77 3.89
C MET A 43 7.47 3.43 4.66
N THR A 44 7.38 3.90 5.91
CA THR A 44 6.15 3.79 6.71
C THR A 44 5.05 4.69 6.14
N ILE A 45 3.86 4.13 6.00
CA ILE A 45 2.65 4.80 5.52
C ILE A 45 1.52 4.54 6.52
N SER A 46 0.66 5.53 6.74
CA SER A 46 -0.61 5.35 7.45
C SER A 46 -1.78 5.96 6.68
N LEU A 47 -2.89 5.21 6.64
CA LEU A 47 -4.14 5.62 6.02
C LEU A 47 -5.12 6.04 7.10
N HIS A 48 -5.71 7.22 6.91
CA HIS A 48 -6.74 7.77 7.78
C HIS A 48 -8.00 8.12 6.98
N ARG A 49 -9.12 8.19 7.67
CA ARG A 49 -10.38 8.74 7.15
C ARG A 49 -10.91 9.81 8.08
N LEU A 50 -11.40 10.90 7.51
CA LEU A 50 -12.00 12.00 8.25
C LEU A 50 -13.38 11.59 8.77
N ASN A 51 -13.67 11.83 10.05
CA ASN A 51 -15.02 11.80 10.58
C ASN A 51 -15.79 13.03 10.06
N PRO A 52 -16.90 12.87 9.31
CA PRO A 52 -17.65 14.00 8.76
C PRO A 52 -18.39 14.82 9.84
N ILE A 53 -18.53 14.30 11.06
CA ILE A 53 -19.22 14.96 12.17
C ILE A 53 -18.21 15.64 13.10
N SER A 54 -17.22 14.89 13.62
CA SER A 54 -16.24 15.44 14.58
C SER A 54 -15.07 16.18 13.92
N SER A 55 -14.87 16.04 12.60
CA SER A 55 -13.68 16.53 11.89
C SER A 55 -12.36 15.94 12.38
N GLU A 56 -12.40 14.81 13.07
CA GLU A 56 -11.22 14.08 13.52
C GLU A 56 -10.74 13.07 12.47
N TRP A 57 -9.43 12.83 12.41
CA TRP A 57 -8.85 11.78 11.58
C TRP A 57 -8.81 10.45 12.34
N TYR A 58 -9.46 9.40 11.82
CA TYR A 58 -9.32 8.05 12.35
C TYR A 58 -8.32 7.24 11.54
N LEU A 59 -7.36 6.65 12.23
CA LEU A 59 -6.42 5.69 11.65
C LEU A 59 -7.17 4.43 11.23
N LEU A 60 -7.01 4.04 9.96
CA LEU A 60 -7.55 2.81 9.41
C LEU A 60 -6.49 1.71 9.38
N THR A 61 -5.31 2.04 8.84
CA THR A 61 -4.25 1.05 8.58
C THR A 61 -2.88 1.73 8.66
N THR A 62 -1.88 0.99 9.16
CA THR A 62 -0.46 1.29 8.98
C THR A 62 0.18 0.22 8.10
N GLY A 63 1.19 0.61 7.34
CA GLY A 63 1.96 -0.30 6.49
C GLY A 63 3.35 0.22 6.22
N ILE A 64 4.17 -0.61 5.57
CA ILE A 64 5.52 -0.29 5.13
C ILE A 64 5.61 -0.67 3.67
N THR A 65 6.21 0.18 2.83
CA THR A 65 6.38 -0.15 1.42
C THR A 65 7.34 -1.33 1.22
N ASP A 66 6.98 -2.21 0.29
CA ASP A 66 7.80 -3.34 -0.13
C ASP A 66 8.98 -2.88 -1.01
N ASP A 67 9.77 -3.86 -1.50
CA ASP A 67 10.95 -3.60 -2.35
C ASP A 67 10.61 -2.94 -3.69
N ASP A 68 9.34 -3.01 -4.14
CA ASP A 68 8.83 -2.29 -5.32
C ASP A 68 8.16 -0.96 -4.92
N GLY A 69 8.36 -0.48 -3.70
CA GLY A 69 7.82 0.79 -3.22
C GLY A 69 6.30 0.80 -3.07
N ARG A 70 5.63 -0.36 -3.06
CA ARG A 70 4.17 -0.49 -2.96
C ARG A 70 3.75 -0.87 -1.55
N CYS A 71 2.51 -0.53 -1.20
CA CYS A 71 1.92 -0.94 0.07
C CYS A 71 0.58 -1.65 -0.22
N PRO A 72 0.57 -2.99 -0.36
CA PRO A 72 -0.67 -3.73 -0.60
C PRO A 72 -1.54 -3.77 0.67
N GLY A 73 -2.84 -3.97 0.49
CA GLY A 73 -3.76 -4.19 1.61
C GLY A 73 -4.08 -2.95 2.46
N LEU A 74 -3.95 -1.75 1.91
CA LEU A 74 -4.23 -0.49 2.64
C LEU A 74 -5.65 -0.42 3.22
N ILE A 75 -6.64 -0.95 2.51
CA ILE A 75 -8.03 -1.01 2.96
C ILE A 75 -8.78 -2.16 2.28
N THR A 76 -9.78 -2.73 2.94
CA THR A 76 -10.70 -3.70 2.32
C THR A 76 -11.77 -3.01 1.50
N LYS A 77 -12.41 -3.73 0.58
CA LYS A 77 -13.50 -3.18 -0.24
C LYS A 77 -14.71 -2.79 0.61
N GLU A 78 -14.98 -3.53 1.67
CA GLU A 78 -16.10 -3.32 2.59
C GLU A 78 -15.91 -2.05 3.43
N SER A 79 -14.67 -1.72 3.79
CA SER A 79 -14.35 -0.52 4.58
C SER A 79 -14.16 0.74 3.73
N PHE A 80 -13.96 0.57 2.41
CA PHE A 80 -13.76 1.66 1.48
C PHE A 80 -15.11 2.26 1.05
N ILE A 81 -15.49 3.34 1.73
CA ILE A 81 -16.72 4.11 1.47
C ILE A 81 -16.38 5.53 1.03
N ALA A 82 -17.36 6.24 0.50
CA ALA A 82 -17.20 7.64 0.11
C ALA A 82 -16.84 8.50 1.34
N GLY A 83 -15.99 9.50 1.12
CA GLY A 83 -15.49 10.37 2.20
C GLY A 83 -14.12 10.95 1.90
N VAL A 84 -13.55 11.65 2.89
CA VAL A 84 -12.21 12.25 2.78
C VAL A 84 -11.21 11.34 3.48
N TYR A 85 -10.14 11.01 2.77
CA TYR A 85 -9.04 10.17 3.25
C TYR A 85 -7.75 10.97 3.29
N LYS A 86 -6.81 10.46 4.08
CA LYS A 86 -5.46 11.01 4.18
C LYS A 86 -4.45 9.88 4.21
N MET A 87 -3.49 9.92 3.30
CA MET A 87 -2.29 9.08 3.34
C MET A 87 -1.14 9.89 3.90
N HIS A 88 -0.56 9.42 5.00
CA HIS A 88 0.62 10.00 5.64
C HIS A 88 1.83 9.15 5.30
N PHE A 89 2.87 9.76 4.73
CA PHE A 89 4.12 9.16 4.33
C PHE A 89 5.25 9.71 5.20
N GLU A 90 5.99 8.83 5.87
CA GLU A 90 7.07 9.19 6.81
C GLU A 90 8.38 9.54 6.06
N THR A 91 8.33 10.60 5.24
CA THR A 91 9.43 10.97 4.34
C THR A 91 10.72 11.36 5.06
N GLY A 92 10.62 12.02 6.21
CA GLY A 92 11.79 12.37 7.02
C GLY A 92 12.53 11.14 7.52
N LYS A 93 11.80 10.16 8.10
CA LYS A 93 12.37 8.89 8.57
C LYS A 93 12.94 8.06 7.42
N TYR A 94 12.28 8.06 6.27
CA TYR A 94 12.77 7.38 5.07
C TYR A 94 14.16 7.89 4.65
N TRP A 95 14.33 9.21 4.52
CA TRP A 95 15.62 9.78 4.13
C TRP A 95 16.67 9.67 5.23
N ASP A 96 16.28 9.80 6.50
CA ASP A 96 17.18 9.63 7.65
C ASP A 96 17.80 8.22 7.68
N ALA A 97 16.99 7.18 7.40
CA ALA A 97 17.47 5.80 7.26
C ALA A 97 18.46 5.60 6.09
N LEU A 98 18.44 6.49 5.09
CA LEU A 98 19.39 6.53 3.98
C LEU A 98 20.61 7.43 4.26
N GLY A 99 20.68 8.05 5.45
CA GLY A 99 21.77 8.95 5.84
C GLY A 99 21.68 10.34 5.21
N GLU A 100 20.49 10.77 4.78
CA GLU A 100 20.27 12.09 4.17
C GLU A 100 19.12 12.85 4.84
N THR A 101 19.15 14.19 4.77
CA THR A 101 18.07 15.03 5.28
C THR A 101 16.96 15.23 4.25
N CYS A 102 15.71 15.22 4.71
CA CYS A 102 14.54 15.63 3.92
C CYS A 102 14.06 17.00 4.38
N PHE A 103 13.70 17.87 3.44
CA PHE A 103 13.03 19.13 3.78
C PHE A 103 11.63 18.91 4.38
N TYR A 104 10.98 17.80 4.02
CA TYR A 104 9.67 17.42 4.50
C TYR A 104 9.79 16.38 5.61
N PRO A 105 9.43 16.70 6.87
CA PRO A 105 9.47 15.73 7.97
C PRO A 105 8.53 14.54 7.72
N TYR A 106 7.40 14.81 7.07
CA TYR A 106 6.45 13.85 6.53
C TYR A 106 5.67 14.53 5.39
N VAL A 107 4.95 13.75 4.59
CA VAL A 107 4.02 14.24 3.57
C VAL A 107 2.64 13.65 3.83
N GLU A 108 1.60 14.49 3.83
CA GLU A 108 0.21 14.05 3.87
C GLU A 108 -0.50 14.38 2.56
N VAL A 109 -1.08 13.37 1.91
CA VAL A 109 -1.93 13.54 0.72
C VAL A 109 -3.37 13.34 1.15
N ILE A 110 -4.17 14.41 1.12
CA ILE A 110 -5.59 14.42 1.47
C ILE A 110 -6.42 14.39 0.18
N PHE A 111 -7.38 13.47 0.09
CA PHE A 111 -8.19 13.28 -1.12
C PHE A 111 -9.61 12.82 -0.81
N THR A 112 -10.52 13.12 -1.74
CA THR A 112 -11.93 12.72 -1.66
C THR A 112 -12.19 11.48 -2.51
N ILE A 113 -12.88 10.51 -1.92
CA ILE A 113 -13.47 9.37 -2.62
C ILE A 113 -14.95 9.65 -2.81
N SER A 114 -15.37 9.82 -4.07
CA SER A 114 -16.76 10.01 -4.46
C SER A 114 -17.43 8.71 -4.92
N ASP A 115 -16.68 7.84 -5.59
CA ASP A 115 -17.18 6.58 -6.15
C ASP A 115 -16.31 5.41 -5.65
N PRO A 116 -16.71 4.73 -4.56
CA PRO A 116 -15.95 3.62 -3.99
C PRO A 116 -15.91 2.36 -4.86
N SER A 117 -16.64 2.33 -5.99
CA SER A 117 -16.58 1.22 -6.94
C SER A 117 -15.33 1.28 -7.82
N GLN A 118 -14.71 2.46 -7.95
CA GLN A 118 -13.47 2.64 -8.69
C GLN A 118 -12.24 2.25 -7.89
N LYS A 119 -11.18 1.91 -8.62
CA LYS A 119 -9.83 1.85 -8.05
C LYS A 119 -9.22 3.25 -7.99
N TYR A 120 -8.45 3.47 -6.94
CA TYR A 120 -7.72 4.70 -6.71
C TYR A 120 -6.25 4.36 -6.51
N HIS A 121 -5.39 4.96 -7.32
CA HIS A 121 -3.96 4.93 -7.13
C HIS A 121 -3.47 6.31 -6.72
N VAL A 122 -2.81 6.42 -5.57
CA VAL A 122 -2.27 7.67 -5.02
C VAL A 122 -0.78 7.48 -4.75
N PRO A 123 0.09 7.68 -5.76
CA PRO A 123 1.54 7.52 -5.61
C PRO A 123 2.19 8.76 -5.02
N LEU A 124 3.45 8.59 -4.59
CA LEU A 124 4.32 9.67 -4.15
C LEU A 124 5.64 9.58 -4.91
N LEU A 125 5.94 10.59 -5.74
CA LEU A 125 7.26 10.75 -6.35
C LEU A 125 8.03 11.74 -5.48
N LEU A 126 9.18 11.34 -4.95
CA LEU A 126 9.87 12.05 -3.88
C LEU A 126 11.36 12.27 -4.21
N SER A 127 11.84 13.48 -3.94
CA SER A 127 13.25 13.79 -3.70
C SER A 127 13.38 14.44 -2.30
N ARG A 128 14.61 14.77 -1.88
CA ARG A 128 14.83 15.46 -0.59
C ARG A 128 14.20 16.86 -0.51
N PHE A 129 13.92 17.49 -1.66
CA PHE A 129 13.49 18.88 -1.76
C PHE A 129 12.31 19.11 -2.72
N SER A 130 11.69 18.04 -3.22
CA SER A 130 10.45 18.10 -4.00
C SER A 130 9.65 16.83 -3.83
N TYR A 131 8.34 16.92 -3.96
CA TYR A 131 7.50 15.75 -4.17
C TYR A 131 6.34 16.08 -5.10
N SER A 132 5.74 15.05 -5.69
CA SER A 132 4.50 15.17 -6.43
C SER A 132 3.61 13.95 -6.22
N THR A 133 2.32 14.13 -6.48
CA THR A 133 1.31 13.07 -6.44
C THR A 133 0.28 13.33 -7.54
N TYR A 134 -0.49 12.31 -7.89
CA TYR A 134 -1.60 12.40 -8.84
C TYR A 134 -2.63 11.30 -8.55
N ARG A 135 -3.83 11.40 -9.12
CA ARG A 135 -4.79 10.30 -9.09
C ARG A 135 -4.56 9.40 -10.30
N GLY A 136 -4.14 8.16 -10.07
CA GLY A 136 -4.15 7.08 -11.05
C GLY A 136 -5.41 6.22 -10.98
N SER A 137 -5.64 5.44 -12.04
CA SER A 137 -6.75 4.48 -12.20
C SER A 137 -6.39 3.08 -11.70
#